data_AF-A0A315XY86-F1
#
_entry.id   AF-A0A315XY86-F1
#
_cell.length_a   1.000
_cell.length_b   1.000
_cell.length_c   1.000
_cell.angle_alpha   90.00
_cell.angle_beta   90.00
_cell.angle_gamma   90.00
#
_symmetry.space_group_name_H-M   'P 1'
#
loop_
_entity.id
_entity.type
_entity.pdbx_description
1 polymer ?
#
loop_
_entity_poly.entity_id
_entity_poly.type
_entity_poly.pdbx_seq_one_letter_code
_entity_poly.pdbx_strand_id
1 'polypeptide(L)'
;MTCGFSEIELKILYKITYKRRWCPKHISLEDLLSGNPKHMINEYREAVEHFIKKGWLQAYKSQDRIDVCIDKAWKNELLKIFKIHAKEYSFIKNIEFIK
;
A
#
# COMPACT_ATOMS: atom_id res chain seq x y z
N MET A 1 12.72 17.94 4.77
CA MET A 1 12.58 16.51 5.13
C MET A 1 11.26 16.02 4.58
N THR A 2 11.24 15.66 3.31
CA THR A 2 10.08 15.03 2.66
C THR A 2 9.88 13.66 3.32
N CYS A 3 8.67 13.36 3.76
CA CYS A 3 8.36 12.11 4.45
C CYS A 3 8.87 10.94 3.60
N GLY A 4 9.69 10.06 4.20
CA GLY A 4 10.62 9.15 3.51
C GLY A 4 10.01 7.95 2.76
N PHE A 5 8.90 8.15 2.04
CA PHE A 5 8.31 7.16 1.14
C PHE A 5 8.49 7.57 -0.32
N SER A 6 8.91 6.62 -1.15
CA SER A 6 8.94 6.76 -2.60
C SER A 6 7.53 6.78 -3.21
N GLU A 7 7.42 7.20 -4.48
CA GLU A 7 6.15 7.18 -5.21
C GLU A 7 5.55 5.75 -5.27
N ILE A 8 6.41 4.74 -5.47
CA ILE A 8 6.01 3.32 -5.53
C ILE A 8 5.42 2.87 -4.19
N GLU A 9 6.12 3.20 -3.10
CA GLU A 9 5.68 2.91 -1.74
C GLU A 9 4.33 3.56 -1.43
N LEU A 10 4.16 4.84 -1.80
CA LEU A 10 2.89 5.55 -1.66
C LEU A 10 1.78 4.92 -2.49
N LYS A 11 2.05 4.50 -3.73
CA LYS A 11 1.08 3.81 -4.59
C LYS A 11 0.59 2.50 -3.98
N ILE A 12 1.50 1.70 -3.41
CA ILE A 12 1.17 0.45 -2.72
C ILE A 12 0.25 0.72 -1.53
N LEU A 13 0.69 1.60 -0.62
CA LEU A 13 -0.07 1.94 0.59
C LEU A 13 -1.43 2.52 0.23
N TYR A 14 -1.49 3.42 -0.75
CA TYR A 14 -2.72 4.04 -1.21
C TYR A 14 -3.68 3.00 -1.79
N LYS A 15 -3.20 2.07 -2.63
CA LYS A 15 -4.05 1.04 -3.24
C LYS A 15 -4.67 0.09 -2.21
N ILE A 16 -3.89 -0.38 -1.23
CA ILE A 16 -4.38 -1.25 -0.15
C ILE A 16 -5.43 -0.52 0.70
N THR A 17 -5.11 0.73 1.06
CA THR A 17 -5.98 1.63 1.82
C THR A 17 -7.30 1.90 1.09
N TYR A 18 -7.23 2.27 -0.19
CA TYR A 18 -8.37 2.58 -1.04
C TYR A 18 -9.29 1.36 -1.22
N LYS A 19 -8.71 0.16 -1.38
CA LYS A 19 -9.44 -1.12 -1.40
C LYS A 19 -9.91 -1.59 -0.02
N ARG A 20 -9.67 -0.81 1.05
CA ARG A 20 -10.06 -1.06 2.44
C ARG A 20 -9.57 -2.43 2.95
N ARG A 21 -8.33 -2.78 2.59
CA ARG A 21 -7.67 -4.04 2.94
C ARG A 21 -6.94 -3.92 4.26
N TRP A 22 -7.74 -3.54 5.25
CA TRP A 22 -7.37 -3.51 6.66
C TRP A 22 -7.49 -4.92 7.21
N CYS A 23 -6.49 -5.40 7.93
CA CYS A 23 -6.54 -6.73 8.55
C CYS A 23 -7.83 -6.88 9.38
N PRO A 24 -8.55 -8.02 9.27
CA PRO A 24 -8.18 -9.29 8.64
C PRO A 24 -8.51 -9.39 7.13
N LYS A 25 -8.89 -8.30 6.46
CA LYS A 25 -9.17 -8.31 5.01
C LYS A 25 -7.86 -8.17 4.24
N HIS A 26 -7.53 -9.17 3.43
CA HIS A 26 -6.30 -9.21 2.65
C HIS A 26 -6.52 -8.94 1.16
N ILE A 27 -5.43 -8.61 0.47
CA ILE A 27 -5.34 -8.54 -0.99
C ILE A 27 -4.18 -9.40 -1.46
N SER A 28 -4.37 -10.12 -2.56
CA SER A 28 -3.29 -10.88 -3.17
C SER A 28 -2.20 -9.95 -3.68
N LEU A 29 -0.95 -10.41 -3.63
CA LEU A 29 0.17 -9.66 -4.20
C LEU A 29 -0.07 -9.37 -5.70
N GLU A 30 -0.65 -10.31 -6.45
CA GLU A 30 -0.98 -10.12 -7.86
C GLU A 30 -2.02 -9.00 -8.07
N ASP A 31 -3.11 -8.99 -7.28
CA ASP A 31 -4.12 -7.93 -7.32
C ASP A 31 -3.59 -6.58 -6.84
N LEU A 32 -2.62 -6.60 -5.94
CA LEU A 32 -1.94 -5.39 -5.47
C LEU A 32 -1.04 -4.81 -6.55
N LEU A 33 -0.37 -5.66 -7.33
CA LEU A 33 0.54 -5.25 -8.40
C LEU A 33 -0.16 -5.00 -9.74
N SER A 34 -1.40 -5.46 -9.89
CA SER A 34 -2.17 -5.31 -11.13
C SER A 34 -2.36 -3.84 -11.54
N GLY A 35 -2.27 -3.56 -12.85
CA GLY A 35 -2.40 -2.21 -13.41
C GLY A 35 -1.13 -1.35 -13.34
N ASN A 36 -0.03 -1.85 -12.75
CA ASN A 36 1.27 -1.18 -12.81
C ASN A 36 2.03 -1.54 -14.10
N PRO A 37 2.95 -0.68 -14.58
CA PRO A 37 3.79 -0.98 -15.73
C PRO A 37 4.63 -2.25 -15.54
N LYS A 38 4.64 -3.15 -16.54
CA LYS A 38 5.31 -4.45 -16.45
C LYS A 38 6.80 -4.34 -16.10
N HIS A 39 7.50 -3.34 -16.64
CA HIS A 39 8.92 -3.13 -16.41
C HIS A 39 9.26 -2.74 -14.96
N MET A 40 8.28 -2.20 -14.21
CA MET A 40 8.47 -1.82 -12.80
C MET A 40 7.99 -2.88 -11.81
N ILE A 41 7.35 -3.97 -12.26
CA ILE A 41 6.70 -4.94 -11.34
C ILE A 41 7.66 -5.44 -10.26
N ASN A 42 8.93 -5.63 -10.59
CA ASN A 42 9.95 -6.08 -9.63
C ASN A 42 10.19 -5.03 -8.53
N GLU A 43 10.29 -3.74 -8.88
CA GLU A 43 10.44 -2.66 -7.90
C GLU A 43 9.23 -2.58 -6.96
N TYR A 44 8.01 -2.78 -7.47
CA TYR A 44 6.83 -2.84 -6.61
C TYR A 44 6.85 -4.07 -5.69
N ARG A 45 7.31 -5.23 -6.16
CA ARG A 45 7.47 -6.42 -5.32
C ARG A 45 8.46 -6.17 -4.19
N GLU A 46 9.61 -5.60 -4.51
CA GLU A 46 10.64 -5.24 -3.53
C GLU A 46 10.11 -4.25 -2.49
N ALA A 47 9.34 -3.25 -2.91
CA ALA A 47 8.70 -2.30 -2.00
C ALA A 47 7.68 -2.98 -1.05
N VAL A 48 6.89 -3.95 -1.55
CA VAL A 48 5.99 -4.74 -0.69
C VAL A 48 6.77 -5.56 0.32
N GLU A 49 7.83 -6.26 -0.10
CA GLU A 49 8.69 -7.04 0.80
C GLU A 49 9.35 -6.16 1.86
N HIS A 50 9.80 -4.96 1.47
CA HIS A 50 10.37 -3.97 2.37
C HIS A 50 9.35 -3.53 3.44
N PHE A 51 8.09 -3.30 3.05
CA PHE A 51 7.03 -2.98 4.00
C PHE A 51 6.69 -4.13 4.94
N ILE A 52 6.71 -5.37 4.45
CA ILE A 52 6.52 -6.56 5.29
C ILE A 52 7.64 -6.65 6.33
N LYS A 53 8.90 -6.51 5.90
CA LYS A 53 10.07 -6.52 6.79
C LYS A 53 10.03 -5.41 7.83
N LYS A 54 9.52 -4.23 7.47
CA LYS A 54 9.35 -3.08 8.38
C LYS A 54 8.09 -3.16 9.25
N GLY A 55 7.23 -4.17 9.09
CA GLY A 55 6.01 -4.33 9.88
C GLY A 55 4.85 -3.39 9.49
N TRP A 56 4.93 -2.71 8.34
CA TRP A 56 3.82 -1.91 7.81
C TRP A 56 2.74 -2.78 7.18
N LEU A 57 3.16 -3.90 6.57
CA LEU A 57 2.28 -4.89 5.99
C LEU A 57 2.39 -6.21 6.75
N GLN A 58 1.25 -6.84 6.97
CA GLN A 58 1.19 -8.22 7.41
C GLN A 58 1.02 -9.12 6.19
N ALA A 59 1.96 -10.04 6.01
CA ALA A 59 1.87 -11.08 4.99
C ALA A 59 1.11 -12.29 5.56
N TYR A 60 0.16 -12.78 4.79
CA TYR A 60 -0.59 -14.00 5.06
C TYR A 60 -0.36 -14.96 3.90
N LYS A 61 0.21 -16.13 4.19
CA LYS A 61 0.43 -17.17 3.18
C LYS A 61 -0.66 -18.21 3.28
N SER A 62 -1.43 -18.40 2.21
CA SER A 62 -2.46 -19.44 2.12
C SER A 62 -2.42 -20.09 0.75
N GLN A 63 -2.30 -21.41 0.73
CA GLN A 63 -2.46 -22.24 -0.48
C GLN A 63 -1.71 -21.65 -1.69
N ASP A 64 -0.40 -21.40 -1.51
CA ASP A 64 0.52 -20.86 -2.52
C ASP A 64 0.34 -19.40 -2.95
N ARG A 65 -0.64 -18.69 -2.37
CA ARG A 65 -0.82 -17.26 -2.57
C ARG A 65 -0.23 -16.45 -1.40
N ILE A 66 0.45 -15.37 -1.75
CA ILE A 66 0.87 -14.33 -0.79
C ILE A 66 -0.20 -13.25 -0.78
N ASP A 67 -0.93 -13.17 0.32
CA ASP A 67 -1.89 -12.12 0.59
C ASP A 67 -1.28 -11.13 1.58
N VAL A 68 -1.64 -9.86 1.48
CA VAL A 68 -1.15 -8.81 2.38
C VAL A 68 -2.29 -7.94 2.91
N CYS A 69 -2.12 -7.40 4.11
CA CYS A 69 -3.00 -6.38 4.67
C CYS A 69 -2.21 -5.33 5.46
N ILE A 70 -2.86 -4.20 5.75
CA ILE A 70 -2.36 -3.18 6.68
C ILE A 70 -3.15 -3.29 7.99
N ASP A 71 -2.47 -3.21 9.13
CA ASP A 71 -3.17 -3.11 10.41
C ASP A 71 -4.00 -1.82 10.45
N LYS A 72 -5.28 -1.95 10.85
CA LYS A 72 -6.21 -0.83 10.94
C LYS A 72 -5.70 0.27 11.89
N ALA A 73 -4.83 -0.05 12.84
CA ALA A 73 -4.16 0.94 13.70
C ALA A 73 -3.39 2.00 12.91
N TRP A 74 -2.80 1.65 11.76
CA TRP A 74 -2.06 2.58 10.91
C TRP A 74 -2.94 3.52 10.10
N LYS A 75 -4.27 3.32 10.08
CA LYS A 75 -5.18 4.05 9.21
C LYS A 75 -5.03 5.56 9.34
N ASN A 76 -5.07 6.10 10.56
CA ASN A 76 -5.02 7.55 10.77
C ASN A 76 -3.67 8.13 10.33
N GLU A 77 -2.59 7.38 10.55
CA GLU A 77 -1.24 7.81 10.17
C GLU A 77 -1.08 7.82 8.65
N LEU A 78 -1.55 6.78 7.96
CA LEU A 78 -1.56 6.73 6.50
C LEU A 78 -2.38 7.87 5.89
N LEU A 79 -3.54 8.20 6.45
CA LEU A 79 -4.34 9.33 5.97
C LEU A 79 -3.61 10.67 6.12
N LYS A 80 -2.80 10.86 7.17
CA LYS A 80 -1.94 12.05 7.31
C LYS A 80 -0.84 12.07 6.25
N ILE A 81 -0.15 10.94 6.06
CA ILE A 81 0.89 10.79 5.02
C ILE A 81 0.32 11.13 3.64
N PHE A 82 -0.84 10.56 3.29
CA PHE A 82 -1.50 10.86 2.02
C PHE A 82 -1.88 12.33 1.89
N LYS A 83 -2.38 12.97 2.95
CA LYS A 83 -2.70 14.41 2.91
C LYS A 83 -1.47 15.29 2.66
N ILE A 84 -0.32 14.93 3.23
CA ILE A 84 0.94 15.65 2.99
C ILE A 84 1.34 15.54 1.52
N HIS A 85 1.26 14.34 0.95
CA HIS A 85 1.67 14.05 -0.42
C HIS A 85 0.59 14.28 -1.49
N ALA A 86 -0.64 14.64 -1.10
CA ALA A 86 -1.77 14.81 -2.02
C ALA A 86 -1.54 15.90 -3.08
N LYS A 87 -0.73 16.91 -2.75
CA LYS A 87 -0.36 17.98 -3.68
C LYS A 87 0.74 17.56 -4.65
N GLU A 88 1.59 16.61 -4.25
CA GLU A 88 2.73 16.14 -5.03
C GLU A 88 2.31 15.06 -6.04
N TYR A 89 1.40 14.17 -5.63
CA TYR A 89 1.03 13.01 -6.42
C TYR A 89 -0.46 12.97 -6.75
N SER A 90 -0.77 13.12 -8.05
CA SER A 90 -2.13 13.18 -8.56
C SER A 90 -2.96 11.89 -8.42
N PHE A 91 -2.35 10.75 -8.09
CA PHE A 91 -3.07 9.50 -7.81
C PHE A 91 -3.67 9.48 -6.40
N ILE A 92 -3.15 10.30 -5.49
CA ILE A 92 -3.66 10.44 -4.12
C ILE A 92 -4.85 11.40 -4.17
N LYS A 93 -6.03 10.84 -4.41
CA LYS A 93 -7.30 11.59 -4.49
C LYS A 93 -8.33 10.96 -3.56
N ASN A 94 -9.46 11.63 -3.35
CA ASN A 94 -10.61 11.02 -2.69
C ASN A 94 -10.29 10.40 -1.31
N ILE A 95 -9.30 10.96 -0.59
CA ILE A 95 -8.84 10.46 0.72
C ILE A 95 -10.01 10.43 1.71
N GLU A 96 -10.92 11.39 1.60
CA GLU A 96 -12.15 11.49 2.40
C GLU A 96 -13.13 10.32 2.25
N PHE A 97 -13.03 9.53 1.17
CA PHE A 97 -13.87 8.35 0.94
C PHE A 97 -13.27 7.06 1.53
N ILE A 98 -12.08 7.15 2.10
CA ILE A 98 -11.40 6.07 2.81
C ILE A 98 -12.00 5.95 4.23
N LYS A 99 -13.12 5.24 4.32
CA LYS A 99 -13.82 4.90 5.57
C LYS A 99 -13.20 3.74 6.32
#